data_AF-A0A946IXS3-F1
#
_entry.id   AF-A0A946IXS3-F1
#
_cell.length_a   1.000
_cell.length_b   1.000
_cell.length_c   1.000
_cell.angle_alpha   90.00
_cell.angle_beta   90.00
_cell.angle_gamma   90.00
#
_symmetry.space_group_name_H-M   'P 1'
#
loop_
_entity.id
_entity.type
_entity.pdbx_description
1 polymer ?
#
loop_
_entity_poly.entity_id
_entity_poly.type
_entity_poly.pdbx_seq_one_letter_code
_entity_poly.pdbx_strand_id
1 'polypeptide(L)'
;MEEIEPITEEIEDGKEKWISRISLWVSIILTTIVVVWYYNDNPPDSPAVVKMRVFFKENNRDVMTFIDLPRNEMIAFAYKKKHPFYLKYVKASEDEKSRLKALIHISTDYTPNQYWFNLFFAWVIFFTTFWFVGLMAEACIILMRRNSEARIKKYKLEKEQAEREKES
;
A
#
# COMPACT_ATOMS: atom_id res chain seq x y z
N MET A 1 36.55 44.84 -6.95
CA MET A 1 35.68 43.98 -6.15
C MET A 1 35.02 43.06 -7.14
N GLU A 2 35.62 41.91 -7.40
CA GLU A 2 35.06 40.94 -8.35
C GLU A 2 33.76 40.42 -7.74
N GLU A 3 32.64 40.73 -8.39
CA GLU A 3 31.34 40.15 -8.06
C GLU A 3 31.48 38.64 -8.17
N ILE A 4 31.37 37.95 -7.04
CA ILE A 4 31.26 36.49 -7.03
C ILE A 4 29.88 36.21 -7.63
N GLU A 5 29.85 35.97 -8.93
CA GLU A 5 28.65 35.49 -9.60
C GLU A 5 28.11 34.30 -8.79
N PRO A 6 26.84 34.33 -8.36
CA PRO A 6 26.27 33.14 -7.76
C PRO A 6 26.45 32.03 -8.78
N ILE A 7 26.98 30.89 -8.37
CA ILE A 7 27.11 29.70 -9.23
C ILE A 7 25.67 29.24 -9.53
N THR A 8 25.02 29.91 -10.48
CA THR A 8 23.77 29.56 -11.16
C THR A 8 24.07 28.86 -12.47
N GLU A 9 25.31 28.38 -12.64
CA GLU A 9 25.62 27.47 -13.72
C GLU A 9 24.79 26.21 -13.52
N GLU A 10 23.91 26.00 -14.49
CA GLU A 10 22.96 24.91 -14.74
C GLU A 10 23.67 23.55 -14.91
N ILE A 11 24.67 23.28 -14.08
CA ILE A 11 25.41 22.04 -14.05
C ILE A 11 24.47 21.00 -13.41
N GLU A 12 24.09 20.00 -14.21
CA GLU A 12 23.53 18.69 -13.81
C GLU A 12 22.04 18.36 -14.05
N ASP A 13 21.32 19.06 -14.94
CA ASP A 13 19.94 18.67 -15.32
C ASP A 13 19.84 17.22 -15.88
N GLY A 14 20.93 16.69 -16.46
CA GLY A 14 21.01 15.32 -16.97
C GLY A 14 21.18 14.23 -15.91
N LYS A 15 21.99 14.46 -14.86
CA LYS A 15 22.19 13.48 -13.78
C LYS A 15 21.08 13.53 -12.76
N GLU A 16 20.50 14.70 -12.47
CA GLU A 16 19.34 14.82 -11.60
C GLU A 16 18.13 14.05 -12.19
N LYS A 17 17.86 14.17 -13.50
CA LYS A 17 16.85 13.37 -14.20
C LYS A 17 17.12 11.86 -14.13
N TRP A 18 18.39 11.44 -14.18
CA TRP A 18 18.74 10.02 -14.11
C TRP A 18 18.61 9.47 -12.69
N ILE A 19 18.98 10.27 -11.69
CA ILE A 19 18.84 9.93 -10.27
C ILE A 19 17.37 9.83 -9.87
N SER A 20 16.52 10.78 -10.28
CA SER A 20 15.06 10.71 -10.07
C SER A 20 14.41 9.46 -10.70
N ARG A 21 14.99 8.93 -11.80
CA ARG A 21 14.55 7.64 -12.36
C ARG A 21 14.95 6.47 -11.47
N ILE A 22 16.03 6.55 -10.69
CA ILE A 22 16.41 5.50 -9.75
C ILE A 22 15.44 5.46 -8.57
N SER A 23 15.12 6.61 -7.94
CA SER A 23 14.09 6.63 -6.89
C SER A 23 12.74 6.11 -7.40
N LEU A 24 12.39 6.41 -8.66
CA LEU A 24 11.22 5.80 -9.32
C LEU A 24 11.26 4.28 -9.28
N TRP A 25 12.29 3.70 -9.87
CA TRP A 25 12.35 2.25 -10.06
C TRP A 25 12.49 1.51 -8.73
N VAL A 26 13.30 2.05 -7.81
CA VAL A 26 13.46 1.50 -6.46
C VAL A 26 12.12 1.51 -5.71
N SER A 27 11.37 2.61 -5.79
CA SER A 27 10.07 2.73 -5.11
C SER A 27 9.04 1.75 -5.67
N ILE A 28 9.00 1.55 -6.99
CA ILE A 28 8.13 0.54 -7.62
C ILE A 28 8.47 -0.86 -7.12
N ILE A 29 9.75 -1.23 -7.10
CA ILE A 29 10.20 -2.56 -6.67
C ILE A 29 9.88 -2.78 -5.19
N LEU A 30 10.26 -1.84 -4.32
CA LEU A 30 10.02 -1.95 -2.87
C LEU A 30 8.53 -2.07 -2.55
N THR A 31 7.72 -1.21 -3.17
CA THR A 31 6.26 -1.27 -3.00
C THR A 31 5.71 -2.62 -3.43
N THR A 32 6.14 -3.11 -4.59
CA THR A 32 5.65 -4.38 -5.12
C THR A 32 6.03 -5.54 -4.19
N ILE A 33 7.24 -5.55 -3.63
CA ILE A 33 7.66 -6.55 -2.64
C ILE A 33 6.75 -6.51 -1.41
N VAL A 34 6.50 -5.33 -0.84
CA VAL A 34 5.64 -5.17 0.35
C VAL A 34 4.22 -5.65 0.08
N VAL A 35 3.66 -5.28 -1.07
CA VAL A 35 2.29 -5.65 -1.46
C VAL A 35 2.17 -7.15 -1.76
N VAL A 36 3.17 -7.75 -2.41
CA VAL A 36 3.23 -9.20 -2.64
C VAL A 36 3.34 -9.96 -1.32
N TRP A 37 4.17 -9.48 -0.40
CA TRP A 37 4.27 -10.07 0.94
C TRP A 37 2.93 -10.00 1.67
N TYR A 38 2.28 -8.82 1.70
CA TYR A 38 0.95 -8.65 2.29
C TYR A 38 -0.10 -9.56 1.65
N TYR A 39 -0.08 -9.70 0.32
CA TYR A 39 -0.99 -10.58 -0.42
C TYR A 39 -0.83 -12.06 -0.02
N ASN A 40 0.40 -12.51 0.18
CA ASN A 40 0.67 -13.89 0.60
C ASN A 40 0.21 -14.16 2.03
N ASP A 41 0.37 -13.19 2.93
CA ASP A 41 -0.06 -13.30 4.33
C ASP A 41 -1.59 -13.15 4.49
N ASN A 42 -2.23 -12.41 3.58
CA ASN A 42 -3.67 -12.11 3.62
C ASN A 42 -4.34 -12.44 2.28
N PRO A 43 -4.41 -13.72 1.88
CA PRO A 43 -4.95 -14.08 0.57
C PRO A 43 -6.44 -13.70 0.43
N PRO A 44 -6.91 -13.42 -0.80
CA PRO A 44 -8.32 -13.16 -1.05
C PRO A 44 -9.19 -14.36 -0.68
N ASP A 45 -10.44 -14.07 -0.32
CA ASP A 45 -11.44 -15.12 -0.06
C ASP A 45 -11.61 -16.05 -1.27
N SER A 46 -11.76 -17.35 -1.00
CA SER A 46 -12.02 -18.33 -2.06
C SER A 46 -13.34 -18.04 -2.81
N PRO A 47 -13.47 -18.43 -4.09
CA PRO A 47 -14.69 -18.17 -4.87
C PRO A 47 -15.99 -18.70 -4.24
N ALA A 48 -15.89 -19.81 -3.49
CA ALA A 48 -17.03 -20.38 -2.77
C ALA A 48 -17.46 -19.50 -1.58
N VAL A 49 -16.49 -18.96 -0.83
CA VAL A 49 -16.76 -18.04 0.28
C VAL A 49 -17.34 -16.74 -0.26
N VAL A 50 -16.78 -16.18 -1.34
CA VAL A 50 -17.31 -14.97 -1.99
C VAL A 50 -18.78 -15.13 -2.35
N LYS A 51 -19.15 -16.24 -3.03
CA LYS A 51 -20.55 -16.53 -3.38
C LYS A 51 -21.45 -16.62 -2.15
N MET A 52 -20.96 -17.24 -1.07
CA MET A 52 -21.71 -17.37 0.17
C MET A 52 -21.93 -16.02 0.87
N ARG A 53 -20.90 -15.16 0.92
CA ARG A 53 -21.02 -13.80 1.48
C ARG A 53 -21.96 -12.91 0.65
N VAL A 54 -21.90 -13.01 -0.68
CA VAL A 54 -22.86 -12.32 -1.58
C VAL A 54 -24.28 -12.80 -1.30
N PHE A 55 -24.50 -14.12 -1.19
CA PHE A 55 -25.81 -14.67 -0.82
C PHE A 55 -26.31 -14.12 0.52
N PHE A 56 -25.45 -14.03 1.54
CA PHE A 56 -25.81 -13.46 2.84
C PHE A 56 -26.17 -11.98 2.75
N LYS A 57 -25.41 -11.20 1.98
CA LYS A 57 -25.72 -9.78 1.76
C LYS A 57 -27.09 -9.59 1.08
N GLU A 58 -27.33 -10.32 -0.01
CA GLU A 58 -28.57 -10.20 -0.79
C GLU A 58 -29.80 -10.70 -0.02
N ASN A 59 -29.62 -11.71 0.84
CA ASN A 59 -30.71 -12.33 1.60
C ASN A 59 -30.63 -12.02 3.10
N ASN A 60 -30.01 -10.90 3.48
CA ASN A 60 -29.63 -10.60 4.86
C ASN A 60 -30.80 -10.76 5.84
N ARG A 61 -31.98 -10.21 5.49
CA ARG A 61 -33.18 -10.31 6.33
C ARG A 61 -33.60 -11.76 6.60
N ASP A 62 -33.64 -12.58 5.55
CA ASP A 62 -34.06 -13.99 5.65
C ASP A 62 -33.03 -14.81 6.44
N VAL A 63 -31.74 -14.57 6.20
CA VAL A 63 -30.64 -15.27 6.86
C VAL A 63 -30.56 -14.90 8.33
N MET A 64 -30.65 -13.61 8.67
CA MET A 64 -30.67 -13.13 10.05
C MET A 64 -31.88 -13.65 10.81
N THR A 65 -33.07 -13.59 10.20
CA THR A 65 -34.28 -14.17 10.81
C THR A 65 -34.08 -15.66 11.08
N PHE A 66 -33.53 -16.40 10.11
CA PHE A 66 -33.30 -17.84 10.23
C PHE A 66 -32.35 -18.24 11.36
N ILE A 67 -31.24 -17.51 11.55
CA ILE A 67 -30.25 -17.86 12.59
C ILE A 67 -30.74 -17.60 14.02
N ASP A 68 -31.78 -16.76 14.16
CA ASP A 68 -32.43 -16.42 15.43
C ASP A 68 -33.61 -17.34 15.77
N LEU A 69 -34.06 -18.18 14.81
CA LEU A 69 -35.15 -19.12 15.04
C LEU A 69 -34.76 -20.25 16.02
N PRO A 70 -35.72 -20.76 16.83
CA PRO A 70 -35.53 -21.98 17.58
C PRO A 70 -35.36 -23.18 16.63
N ARG A 71 -34.66 -24.23 17.08
CA ARG A 71 -34.21 -25.35 16.24
C ARG A 71 -35.33 -25.99 15.39
N ASN A 72 -36.53 -26.18 15.96
CA ASN A 72 -37.64 -26.81 15.25
C ASN A 72 -38.17 -25.93 14.10
N GLU A 73 -38.24 -24.62 14.31
CA GLU A 73 -38.66 -23.65 13.29
C GLU A 73 -37.57 -23.46 12.23
N MET A 74 -36.30 -23.52 12.63
CA MET A 74 -35.16 -23.51 11.72
C MET A 74 -35.21 -24.69 10.74
N ILE A 75 -35.56 -25.89 11.22
CA ILE A 75 -35.76 -27.08 10.36
C ILE A 75 -36.87 -26.80 9.34
N ALA A 76 -38.05 -26.35 9.80
CA ALA A 76 -39.18 -26.05 8.93
C ALA A 76 -38.84 -24.96 7.89
N PHE A 77 -38.12 -23.91 8.29
CA PHE A 77 -37.66 -22.84 7.41
C PHE A 77 -36.71 -23.36 6.34
N ALA A 78 -35.74 -24.21 6.72
CA ALA A 78 -34.78 -24.80 5.80
C ALA A 78 -35.46 -25.67 4.73
N TYR A 79 -36.45 -26.49 5.13
CA TYR A 79 -37.25 -27.29 4.19
C TYR A 79 -38.16 -26.45 3.30
N LYS A 80 -38.67 -25.30 3.80
CA LYS A 80 -39.49 -24.37 3.02
C LYS A 80 -38.69 -23.63 1.96
N LYS A 81 -37.53 -23.08 2.32
CA LYS A 81 -36.67 -22.29 1.41
C LYS A 81 -35.86 -23.16 0.45
N LYS A 82 -35.59 -24.42 0.80
CA LYS A 82 -34.87 -25.43 -0.03
C LYS A 82 -33.47 -24.99 -0.52
N HIS A 83 -32.86 -23.98 0.10
CA HIS A 83 -31.50 -23.56 -0.26
C HIS A 83 -30.46 -24.43 0.46
N PRO A 84 -29.35 -24.84 -0.20
CA PRO A 84 -28.32 -25.69 0.39
C PRO A 84 -27.71 -25.13 1.69
N PHE A 85 -27.60 -23.80 1.81
CA PHE A 85 -27.10 -23.16 3.02
C PHE A 85 -27.97 -23.49 4.25
N TYR A 86 -29.28 -23.27 4.19
CA TYR A 86 -30.17 -23.47 5.34
C TYR A 86 -30.17 -24.95 5.79
N LEU A 87 -30.20 -25.88 4.82
CA LEU A 87 -30.15 -27.31 5.11
C LEU A 87 -28.83 -27.75 5.73
N LYS A 88 -27.70 -27.20 5.27
CA LYS A 88 -26.38 -27.47 5.86
C LYS A 88 -26.25 -26.87 7.25
N TYR A 89 -26.72 -25.64 7.45
CA TYR A 89 -26.64 -24.95 8.74
C TYR A 89 -27.39 -25.68 9.86
N VAL A 90 -28.58 -26.24 9.56
CA VAL A 90 -29.35 -27.06 10.52
C VAL A 90 -28.58 -28.32 10.96
N LYS A 91 -27.81 -28.91 10.05
CA LYS A 91 -27.04 -30.16 10.26
C LYS A 91 -25.63 -29.93 10.80
N ALA A 92 -25.15 -28.69 10.77
CA ALA A 92 -23.80 -28.32 11.21
C ALA A 92 -23.61 -28.50 12.71
N SER A 93 -22.36 -28.72 13.13
CA SER A 93 -21.99 -28.72 14.55
C SER A 93 -22.11 -27.31 15.16
N GLU A 94 -22.13 -27.19 16.48
CA GLU A 94 -22.18 -25.87 17.12
C GLU A 94 -20.95 -25.00 16.79
N ASP A 95 -19.78 -25.61 16.66
CA ASP A 95 -18.55 -24.92 16.22
C ASP A 95 -18.68 -24.38 14.80
N GLU A 96 -19.21 -25.19 13.88
CA GLU A 96 -19.45 -24.78 12.49
C GLU A 96 -20.51 -23.67 12.42
N LYS A 97 -21.58 -23.77 13.20
CA LYS A 97 -22.60 -22.71 13.30
C LYS A 97 -22.02 -21.41 13.82
N SER A 98 -21.15 -21.44 14.83
CA SER A 98 -20.47 -20.26 15.34
C SER A 98 -19.66 -19.55 14.25
N ARG A 99 -18.86 -20.31 13.49
CA ARG A 99 -18.09 -19.78 12.35
C ARG A 99 -18.99 -19.21 11.26
N LEU A 100 -20.10 -19.89 10.94
CA LEU A 100 -21.08 -19.41 9.96
C LEU A 100 -21.80 -18.15 10.44
N LYS A 101 -22.18 -18.05 11.72
CA LYS A 101 -22.76 -16.82 12.30
C LYS A 101 -21.80 -15.64 12.19
N ALA A 102 -20.53 -15.84 12.56
CA ALA A 102 -19.50 -14.81 12.41
C ALA A 102 -19.38 -14.36 10.94
N LEU A 103 -19.39 -15.31 10.01
CA LEU A 103 -19.33 -15.01 8.58
C LEU A 103 -20.57 -14.23 8.10
N ILE A 104 -21.76 -14.58 8.55
CA ILE A 104 -23.02 -13.88 8.21
C ILE A 104 -22.96 -12.42 8.66
N HIS A 105 -22.57 -12.18 9.93
CA HIS A 105 -22.46 -10.82 10.47
C HIS A 105 -21.44 -9.97 9.72
N ILE A 106 -20.27 -10.52 9.38
CA ILE A 106 -19.24 -9.79 8.60
C ILE A 106 -19.72 -9.56 7.15
N SER A 107 -20.62 -10.41 6.63
CA SER A 107 -21.06 -10.34 5.24
C SER A 107 -22.10 -9.26 4.96
N THR A 108 -22.73 -8.67 5.99
CA THR A 108 -23.76 -7.64 5.82
C THR A 108 -23.25 -6.46 4.98
N ASP A 109 -22.02 -6.01 5.25
CA ASP A 109 -21.39 -4.89 4.55
C ASP A 109 -20.39 -5.34 3.46
N TYR A 110 -20.46 -6.60 3.05
CA TYR A 110 -19.47 -7.19 2.14
C TYR A 110 -19.50 -6.54 0.75
N THR A 111 -18.32 -6.19 0.23
CA THR A 111 -18.15 -5.72 -1.15
C THR A 111 -17.09 -6.57 -1.84
N PRO A 112 -17.45 -7.35 -2.89
CA PRO A 112 -16.54 -8.33 -3.49
C PRO A 112 -15.19 -7.77 -3.98
N ASN A 113 -15.18 -6.53 -4.44
CA ASN A 113 -13.99 -5.88 -4.98
C ASN A 113 -13.18 -5.10 -3.93
N GLN A 114 -13.65 -5.04 -2.68
CA GLN A 114 -13.03 -4.23 -1.63
C GLN A 114 -11.62 -4.71 -1.30
N TYR A 115 -11.37 -6.02 -1.33
CA TYR A 115 -10.02 -6.56 -1.13
C TYR A 115 -9.03 -6.02 -2.17
N TRP A 116 -9.38 -6.12 -3.47
CA TRP A 116 -8.54 -5.65 -4.56
C TRP A 116 -8.37 -4.14 -4.57
N PHE A 117 -9.44 -3.41 -4.24
CA PHE A 117 -9.39 -1.97 -4.06
C PHE A 117 -8.40 -1.58 -2.95
N ASN A 118 -8.53 -2.20 -1.77
CA ASN A 118 -7.62 -1.94 -0.64
C ASN A 118 -6.17 -2.30 -1.00
N LEU A 119 -5.95 -3.41 -1.71
CA LEU A 119 -4.62 -3.83 -2.12
C LEU A 119 -3.97 -2.84 -3.10
N PHE A 120 -4.75 -2.34 -4.07
CA PHE A 120 -4.30 -1.31 -5.01
C PHE A 120 -3.98 0.01 -4.28
N PHE A 121 -4.85 0.46 -3.38
CA PHE A 121 -4.60 1.68 -2.62
C PHE A 121 -3.42 1.54 -1.67
N ALA A 122 -3.22 0.38 -1.05
CA ALA A 122 -2.01 0.09 -0.29
C ALA A 122 -0.76 0.22 -1.18
N TRP A 123 -0.78 -0.33 -2.39
CA TRP A 123 0.30 -0.15 -3.36
C TRP A 123 0.56 1.34 -3.64
N VAL A 124 -0.48 2.14 -3.92
CA VAL A 124 -0.33 3.58 -4.19
C VAL A 124 0.26 4.32 -2.99
N ILE A 125 -0.21 4.03 -1.77
CA ILE A 125 0.27 4.67 -0.54
C ILE A 125 1.73 4.34 -0.29
N PHE A 126 2.12 3.07 -0.37
CA PHE A 126 3.51 2.66 -0.18
C PHE A 126 4.42 3.23 -1.28
N PHE A 127 3.96 3.21 -2.54
CA PHE A 127 4.70 3.77 -3.66
C PHE A 127 4.98 5.26 -3.46
N THR A 128 3.94 6.04 -3.21
CA THR A 128 4.08 7.49 -3.01
C THR A 128 4.97 7.80 -1.80
N THR A 129 4.87 7.00 -0.73
CA THR A 129 5.72 7.14 0.46
C THR A 129 7.20 6.86 0.15
N PHE A 130 7.52 5.70 -0.45
CA PHE A 130 8.90 5.36 -0.79
C PHE A 130 9.48 6.33 -1.83
N TRP A 131 8.66 6.73 -2.80
CA TRP A 131 9.04 7.72 -3.79
C TRP A 131 9.43 9.03 -3.15
N PHE A 132 8.55 9.56 -2.28
CA PHE A 132 8.79 10.83 -1.63
C PHE A 132 10.05 10.80 -0.76
N VAL A 133 10.24 9.72 0.00
CA VAL A 133 11.47 9.52 0.80
C VAL A 133 12.71 9.43 -0.10
N GLY A 134 12.60 8.76 -1.25
CA GLY A 134 13.66 8.70 -2.26
C GLY A 134 14.05 10.08 -2.76
N LEU A 135 13.09 10.90 -3.18
CA LEU A 135 13.34 12.28 -3.61
C LEU A 135 13.97 13.13 -2.49
N MET A 136 13.50 12.98 -1.25
CA MET A 136 14.07 13.71 -0.11
C MET A 136 15.52 13.33 0.15
N ALA A 137 15.85 12.04 0.07
CA ALA A 137 17.22 11.55 0.20
C ALA A 137 18.11 12.09 -0.92
N GLU A 138 17.63 12.08 -2.17
CA GLU A 138 18.34 12.64 -3.32
C GLU A 138 18.63 14.14 -3.13
N ALA A 139 17.63 14.92 -2.72
CA ALA A 139 17.79 16.35 -2.46
C ALA A 139 18.83 16.62 -1.35
N CYS A 140 18.82 15.83 -0.27
CA CYS A 140 19.82 15.94 0.79
C CYS A 140 21.24 15.64 0.27
N ILE A 141 21.39 14.62 -0.58
CA ILE A 141 22.68 14.26 -1.20
C ILE A 141 23.19 15.39 -2.10
N ILE A 142 22.33 15.97 -2.94
CA ILE A 142 22.68 17.09 -3.82
C ILE A 142 23.12 18.31 -2.99
N LEU A 143 22.39 18.66 -1.94
CA LEU A 143 22.76 19.76 -1.05
C LEU A 143 24.12 19.55 -0.38
N MET A 144 24.39 18.33 0.11
CA MET A 144 25.69 17.99 0.70
C MET A 144 26.83 18.07 -0.32
N ARG A 145 26.60 17.56 -1.54
CA ARG A 145 27.58 17.60 -2.63
C ARG A 145 27.92 19.04 -3.01
N ARG A 146 26.90 19.88 -3.23
CA ARG A 146 27.08 21.30 -3.56
C ARG A 146 27.86 22.05 -2.48
N ASN A 147 27.54 21.79 -1.21
CA ASN A 147 28.27 22.40 -0.10
C ASN A 147 29.74 21.91 -0.02
N SER A 148 30.01 20.65 -0.37
CA SER A 148 31.38 20.15 -0.45
C SER A 148 32.18 20.78 -1.61
N GLU A 149 31.57 20.91 -2.79
CA GLU A 149 32.21 21.50 -3.97
C GLU A 149 32.48 23.00 -3.78
N ALA A 150 31.54 23.73 -3.18
CA ALA A 150 31.73 25.14 -2.83
C ALA A 150 32.91 25.34 -1.87
N ARG A 151 33.05 24.47 -0.84
CA ARG A 151 34.21 24.50 0.07
C ARG A 151 35.52 24.25 -0.67
N ILE A 152 35.57 23.23 -1.54
CA ILE A 152 36.79 22.90 -2.30
C ILE A 152 37.18 24.06 -3.24
N LYS A 153 36.22 24.67 -3.94
CA LYS A 153 36.49 25.83 -4.81
C LYS A 153 37.05 27.01 -4.00
N LYS A 154 36.46 27.31 -2.84
CA LYS A 154 36.95 28.38 -1.95
C LYS A 154 38.40 28.14 -1.49
N TYR A 155 38.71 26.92 -1.04
CA TYR A 155 40.08 26.55 -0.64
C TYR A 155 41.10 26.68 -1.79
N LYS A 156 40.73 26.33 -3.02
CA LYS A 156 41.61 26.52 -4.18
C LYS A 156 41.87 27.99 -4.47
N LEU A 157 40.82 28.82 -4.43
CA LEU A 157 40.93 30.25 -4.69
C LEU A 157 41.82 30.95 -3.65
N GLU A 158 41.63 30.63 -2.35
CA GLU A 158 42.45 31.14 -1.25
C GLU A 158 43.92 30.73 -1.42
N LYS A 159 44.17 29.49 -1.86
CA LYS A 159 45.53 29.00 -2.12
C LYS A 159 46.20 29.70 -3.31
N GLU A 160 45.48 29.89 -4.42
CA GLU A 160 45.99 30.59 -5.61
C GLU A 160 46.24 32.09 -5.34
N GLN A 161 45.43 32.73 -4.49
CA GLN A 161 45.69 34.10 -4.02
C GLN A 161 46.95 34.16 -3.15
N ALA A 162 47.11 33.24 -2.19
CA ALA A 162 48.29 33.18 -1.33
C ALA A 162 49.59 32.85 -2.09
N GLU A 163 49.53 32.11 -3.19
CA GLU A 163 50.68 31.87 -4.07
C GLU A 163 51.04 33.11 -4.88
N ARG A 164 50.05 33.82 -5.45
CA ARG A 164 50.28 35.09 -6.17
C ARG A 164 50.84 36.20 -5.29
N GLU A 165 50.42 36.29 -4.02
CA GLU A 165 50.97 37.25 -3.06
C GLU A 165 52.43 36.97 -2.67
N LYS A 166 52.92 35.74 -2.84
CA LYS A 166 54.31 35.37 -2.56
C LYS A 166 55.26 35.59 -3.74
N GLU A 167 54.71 35.68 -4.95
CA GLU A 167 55.47 35.92 -6.19
C GLU A 167 55.57 37.41 -6.55
N SER A 168 54.84 38.29 -5.85
CA SER A 168 54.92 39.75 -5.91
C SER A 168 55.90 40.33 -4.90
#